data_AF-A0A7C7C3H5-F1
#
_entry.id   AF-A0A7C7C3H5-F1
#
_cell.length_a   1.000
_cell.length_b   1.000
_cell.length_c   1.000
_cell.angle_alpha   90.00
_cell.angle_beta   90.00
_cell.angle_gamma   90.00
#
_symmetry.space_group_name_H-M   'P 1'
#
loop_
_entity.id
_entity.type
_entity.pdbx_description
1 polymer ?
#
loop_
_entity_poly.entity_id
_entity_poly.type
_entity_poly.pdbx_seq_one_letter_code
_entity_poly.pdbx_strand_id
1 'polypeptide(L)'
;MKISKIHRVPDIILDQISEWSCGGFMLFNFDEDGNPQVYSKVEDERNAMSLQYLVSHWAEAMEDMNAKSFNENINNIFEEEHEEEEEGLDENE
;
A
#
# COMPACT_ATOMS: atom_id res chain seq x y z
N MET A 1 -29.22 -17.89 9.28
CA MET A 1 -27.82 -17.40 9.24
C MET A 1 -27.45 -17.27 7.76
N LYS A 2 -27.41 -16.07 7.19
CA LYS A 2 -26.97 -15.88 5.80
C LYS A 2 -25.44 -16.01 5.82
N ILE A 3 -24.92 -17.06 5.20
CA ILE A 3 -23.49 -17.20 4.95
C ILE A 3 -23.18 -16.12 3.91
N SER A 4 -22.50 -15.04 4.29
CA SER A 4 -21.96 -14.10 3.30
C SER A 4 -21.00 -14.90 2.42
N LYS A 5 -21.25 -14.92 1.11
CA LYS A 5 -20.30 -15.50 0.17
C LYS A 5 -19.10 -14.56 0.19
N ILE A 6 -18.05 -14.94 0.91
CA ILE A 6 -16.75 -14.26 0.81
C ILE A 6 -16.35 -14.38 -0.66
N HIS A 7 -16.36 -13.26 -1.38
CA HIS A 7 -15.89 -13.19 -2.75
C HIS A 7 -14.37 -13.38 -2.71
N ARG A 8 -13.94 -14.61 -2.95
CA ARG A 8 -12.53 -14.98 -3.10
C ARG A 8 -12.15 -15.00 -4.56
N VAL A 9 -10.87 -14.75 -4.82
CA VAL A 9 -10.31 -14.96 -6.16
C VAL A 9 -10.46 -16.46 -6.49
N PRO A 10 -11.05 -16.82 -7.64
CA PRO A 10 -11.22 -18.22 -8.01
C PRO A 10 -9.89 -18.94 -8.17
N ASP A 11 -9.81 -20.20 -7.72
CA ASP A 11 -8.58 -21.00 -7.77
C ASP A 11 -7.98 -21.10 -9.17
N ILE A 12 -8.82 -21.19 -10.21
CA ILE A 12 -8.37 -21.23 -11.61
C ILE A 12 -7.57 -19.98 -12.02
N ILE A 13 -7.90 -18.81 -11.46
CA ILE A 13 -7.16 -17.57 -11.71
C ILE A 13 -5.83 -17.59 -10.96
N LEU A 14 -5.83 -18.08 -9.72
CA LEU A 14 -4.61 -18.22 -8.91
C LEU A 14 -3.62 -19.20 -9.57
N ASP A 15 -4.13 -20.28 -10.15
CA ASP A 15 -3.32 -21.24 -10.90
C ASP A 15 -2.73 -20.62 -12.16
N GLN A 16 -3.51 -19.85 -12.92
CA GLN A 16 -2.99 -19.10 -14.06
C GLN A 16 -1.89 -18.12 -13.62
N ILE A 17 -2.11 -17.31 -12.58
CA ILE A 17 -1.09 -16.40 -12.05
C ILE A 17 0.18 -17.18 -11.66
N SER A 18 0.01 -18.34 -11.01
CA SER A 18 1.11 -19.22 -10.65
C SER A 18 1.94 -19.63 -11.87
N GLU A 19 1.30 -20.07 -12.96
CA GLU A 19 1.97 -20.50 -14.20
C GLU A 19 2.84 -19.39 -14.81
N TRP A 20 2.34 -18.15 -14.82
CA TRP A 20 3.06 -16.98 -15.35
C TRP A 20 4.11 -16.42 -14.38
N SER A 21 4.02 -16.75 -13.09
CA SER A 21 4.92 -16.24 -12.06
C SER A 21 6.26 -16.97 -11.95
N CYS A 22 6.48 -18.01 -12.76
CA CYS A 22 7.72 -18.79 -12.79
C CYS A 22 8.17 -19.28 -11.39
N GLY A 23 7.21 -19.67 -10.54
CA GLY A 23 7.48 -20.33 -9.27
C GLY A 23 7.31 -19.48 -8.01
N GLY A 24 6.75 -18.26 -8.11
CA GLY A 24 6.11 -17.66 -6.96
C GLY A 24 5.43 -16.30 -7.16
N PHE A 25 4.32 -16.09 -6.46
CA PHE A 25 3.58 -14.83 -6.44
C PHE A 25 3.03 -14.49 -5.06
N MET A 26 2.73 -13.21 -4.88
CA MET A 26 1.91 -12.69 -3.78
C MET A 26 0.90 -11.70 -4.37
N LEU A 27 -0.38 -11.89 -4.09
CA LEU A 27 -1.48 -11.05 -4.56
C LEU A 27 -2.20 -10.44 -3.37
N PHE A 28 -2.23 -9.11 -3.32
CA PHE A 28 -3.01 -8.33 -2.37
C PHE A 28 -4.27 -7.81 -3.07
N ASN A 29 -5.43 -8.06 -2.48
CA ASN A 29 -6.70 -7.52 -2.98
C ASN A 29 -7.67 -7.25 -1.82
N PHE A 30 -8.84 -6.72 -2.17
CA PHE A 30 -9.96 -6.55 -1.24
C PHE A 30 -11.18 -7.26 -1.83
N ASP A 31 -12.10 -7.72 -0.97
CA ASP A 31 -13.42 -8.17 -1.41
C ASP A 31 -14.42 -7.02 -1.53
N GLU A 32 -15.66 -7.36 -1.90
CA GLU A 32 -16.76 -6.39 -2.08
C GLU A 32 -17.09 -5.61 -0.79
N ASP A 33 -16.75 -6.16 0.38
CA ASP A 33 -16.95 -5.54 1.69
C ASP A 33 -15.70 -4.72 2.12
N GLY A 34 -14.66 -4.67 1.28
CA GLY A 34 -13.40 -3.98 1.58
C GLY A 34 -12.48 -4.74 2.52
N ASN A 35 -12.72 -6.03 2.79
CA ASN A 35 -11.82 -6.81 3.63
C ASN A 35 -10.56 -7.21 2.84
N PRO A 36 -9.36 -7.04 3.41
CA PRO A 36 -8.13 -7.41 2.75
C PRO A 36 -8.01 -8.93 2.60
N GLN A 37 -7.50 -9.35 1.46
CA GLN A 37 -7.20 -10.73 1.13
C GLN A 37 -5.78 -10.82 0.57
N VAL A 38 -5.09 -11.90 0.95
CA VAL A 38 -3.73 -12.18 0.49
C VAL A 38 -3.66 -13.62 0.02
N TYR A 39 -3.18 -13.80 -1.21
CA TYR A 39 -2.89 -15.10 -1.80
C TYR A 39 -1.39 -15.18 -2.08
N SER A 40 -0.77 -16.30 -1.74
CA SER A 40 0.64 -16.53 -2.06
C SER A 40 0.87 -17.97 -2.46
N LYS A 41 1.81 -18.15 -3.39
CA LYS A 41 2.31 -19.46 -3.79
C LYS A 41 3.79 -19.33 -4.05
N VAL A 42 4.54 -20.31 -3.59
CA VAL A 42 5.98 -20.42 -3.81
C VAL A 42 6.32 -21.88 -4.00
N GLU A 43 7.09 -22.18 -5.04
CA GLU A 43 7.46 -23.56 -5.39
C GLU A 43 8.74 -24.03 -4.69
N ASP A 44 9.68 -23.13 -4.40
CA ASP A 44 10.93 -23.47 -3.72
C ASP A 44 11.43 -22.36 -2.76
N GLU A 45 12.41 -22.71 -1.94
CA GLU A 45 12.99 -21.79 -0.94
C GLU A 45 13.66 -20.56 -1.57
N ARG A 46 14.20 -20.68 -2.79
CA ARG A 46 14.87 -19.57 -3.47
C ARG A 46 13.84 -18.52 -3.91
N ASN A 47 12.72 -18.97 -4.46
CA ASN A 47 11.61 -18.11 -4.84
C ASN A 47 11.00 -17.45 -3.61
N ALA A 48 10.90 -18.17 -2.48
CA ALA A 48 10.43 -17.61 -1.21
C ALA A 48 11.34 -16.47 -0.75
N MET A 49 12.65 -16.71 -0.70
CA MET A 49 13.62 -15.71 -0.27
C MET A 49 13.63 -14.49 -1.20
N SER A 50 13.54 -14.71 -2.51
CA SER A 50 13.51 -13.63 -3.50
C SER A 50 12.25 -12.78 -3.37
N LEU A 51 11.08 -13.41 -3.18
CA LEU A 51 9.82 -12.71 -2.91
C LEU A 51 9.87 -11.93 -1.60
N GLN A 52 10.38 -12.55 -0.52
CA GLN A 52 10.53 -11.87 0.77
C GLN A 52 11.43 -10.64 0.65
N TYR A 53 12.56 -10.76 -0.06
CA TYR A 53 13.47 -9.64 -0.31
C TYR A 53 12.75 -8.51 -1.04
N LEU A 54 12.06 -8.83 -2.15
CA LEU A 54 11.34 -7.84 -2.95
C LEU A 54 10.23 -7.14 -2.15
N VAL A 55 9.41 -7.90 -1.42
CA VAL A 55 8.31 -7.36 -0.61
C VAL A 55 8.83 -6.45 0.49
N SER A 56 9.94 -6.81 1.14
CA SER A 56 10.56 -5.97 2.17
C SER A 56 11.00 -4.61 1.62
N HIS A 57 11.68 -4.60 0.46
CA HIS A 57 12.15 -3.36 -0.16
C HIS A 57 11.00 -2.50 -0.70
N TRP A 58 9.94 -3.14 -1.21
CA TRP A 58 8.74 -2.43 -1.63
C TRP A 58 8.04 -1.78 -0.44
N ALA A 59 7.94 -2.48 0.69
CA ALA A 59 7.35 -1.94 1.91
C ALA A 59 8.14 -0.72 2.45
N GLU A 60 9.46 -0.82 2.49
CA GLU A 60 10.35 0.28 2.87
C GLU A 60 10.18 1.49 1.93
N ALA A 61 10.16 1.27 0.60
CA ALA A 61 9.94 2.35 -0.36
C ALA A 61 8.56 3.02 -0.20
N MET A 62 7.51 2.26 0.13
CA MET A 62 6.18 2.79 0.40
C MET A 62 6.13 3.59 1.70
N GLU A 63 6.82 3.14 2.74
CA GLU A 63 6.96 3.89 4.00
C GLU A 63 7.66 5.23 3.76
N ASP A 64 8.75 5.24 3.00
CA ASP A 64 9.46 6.45 2.60
C ASP A 64 8.57 7.42 1.81
N MET A 65 7.75 6.91 0.87
CA MET A 65 6.81 7.73 0.12
C MET A 65 5.75 8.35 1.03
N ASN A 66 5.21 7.58 1.97
CA ASN A 66 4.24 8.08 2.93
C ASN A 66 4.85 9.12 3.87
N ALA A 67 6.08 8.90 4.34
CA ALA A 67 6.81 9.85 5.18
C ALA A 67 7.07 11.17 4.46
N LYS A 68 7.44 11.12 3.17
CA LYS A 68 7.60 12.32 2.34
C LYS A 68 6.29 13.07 2.18
N SER A 69 5.20 12.38 1.82
CA SER A 69 3.88 12.99 1.68
C SER A 69 3.39 13.60 2.99
N PHE A 70 3.63 12.94 4.13
CA PHE A 70 3.31 13.48 5.45
C PHE A 70 4.11 14.75 5.77
N ASN A 71 5.42 14.75 5.52
CA ASN A 71 6.27 15.93 5.73
C ASN A 71 5.89 17.10 4.81
N GLU A 72 5.56 16.83 3.56
CA GLU A 72 5.04 17.84 2.62
C GLU A 72 3.74 18.46 3.15
N ASN A 73 2.79 17.64 3.61
CA ASN A 73 1.55 18.13 4.19
C ASN A 73 1.79 18.98 5.44
N ILE A 74 2.72 18.58 6.32
CA ILE A 74 3.08 19.36 7.51
C ILE A 74 3.71 20.69 7.13
N ASN A 75 4.65 20.71 6.18
CA ASN A 75 5.30 21.95 5.76
C ASN A 75 4.29 22.92 5.13
N ASN A 76 3.35 22.41 4.31
CA ASN A 76 2.29 23.24 3.75
C ASN A 76 1.41 23.87 4.85
N ILE A 77 1.09 23.13 5.92
CA ILE A 77 0.35 23.69 7.07
C ILE A 77 1.15 24.81 7.75
N PHE A 78 2.44 24.61 7.97
CA PHE A 78 3.28 25.63 8.61
C PHE A 78 3.56 26.85 7.72
N GLU A 79 3.62 26.68 6.40
CA GLU A 79 3.72 27.78 5.44
C GLU A 79 2.40 28.58 5.38
N GLU A 80 1.25 27.90 5.36
CA GLU A 80 -0.08 28.54 5.40
C GLU A 80 -0.32 29.30 6.73
N GLU A 81 0.06 28.73 7.89
CA GLU A 81 -0.05 29.43 9.19
C GLU A 81 0.87 30.66 9.27
N HIS A 82 2.04 30.63 8.63
CA HIS A 82 2.97 31.77 8.61
C HIS A 82 2.50 32.92 7.69
N GLU A 83 1.84 32.61 6.56
CA GLU A 83 1.27 33.62 5.68
C GLU A 83 0.06 34.33 6.32
N GLU A 84 -0.77 33.63 7.10
CA GLU A 84 -1.89 34.23 7.84
C GLU A 84 -1.45 35.13 9.02
N GLU A 85 -0.30 34.86 9.65
CA GLU A 85 0.23 35.71 10.73
C GLU A 85 0.92 36.99 10.22
N GLU A 86 1.54 36.99 9.02
CA GLU A 86 2.17 38.19 8.45
C GLU A 86 1.15 39.19 7.83
N GLU A 87 -0.01 38.74 7.32
CA GLU A 87 -1.05 39.66 6.83
C GLU A 87 -1.83 40.39 7.95
N GLY A 88 -1.59 40.05 9.23
CA GLY A 88 -2.23 40.69 10.39
C GLY A 88 -1.46 41.86 11.01
N LEU A 89 -0.27 42.19 10.49
CA LEU A 89 0.63 43.21 11.04
C LEU A 89 0.92 44.33 10.03
N ASP A 90 -0.11 44.91 9.41
CA ASP A 90 0.04 46.25 8.83
C ASP A 90 -1.14 47.18 9.16
N GLU A 91 -0.74 48.41 9.48
CA GLU A 91 -1.53 49.64 9.64
C GLU A 91 -2.43 49.80 10.87
N ASN A 92 -1.83 50.17 12.00
CA ASN A 92 -2.34 51.28 12.83
C ASN A 92 -1.16 52.18 13.26
N GLU A 93 -0.86 53.17 12.42
CA GLU A 93 -0.23 54.45 12.83
C GLU A 93 -1.20 55.29 13.68
#